data_AF-A0A821QJK6-F1
#
_entry.id   AF-A0A821QJK6-F1
#
_cell.length_a   1.000
_cell.length_b   1.000
_cell.length_c   1.000
_cell.angle_alpha   90.00
_cell.angle_beta   90.00
_cell.angle_gamma   90.00
#
_symmetry.space_group_name_H-M   'P 1'
#
loop_
_entity.id
_entity.type
_entity.pdbx_description
1 polymer ?
#
loop_
_entity_poly.entity_id
_entity_poly.type
_entity_poly.pdbx_seq_one_letter_code
_entity_poly.pdbx_strand_id
1 'polypeptide(L)'
;MPFFLCTRQKEAWSGFAESAKDGPSTRFLSEFAKKYEVVIISPILEIDENGVWWNTAVVINERGEYLGKHRKNHLPCVGSFNETNYYSPGNTGHPVFETKYAKIAVNICYGRHHALNWLMFGLNGAEIVFNPSATISEFGESFWGIEARNAATANGFFTCSVNRVGTEMFTVNDKEITRSYYGSSYVTAPDGSRTPMLSRNKDGLLIMEIDLNLCRQVKDRWGFNMTSRLDMYVECLQNSTENAN
;
A
#
# COMPACT_ATOMS: atom_id res chain seq x y z
N MET A 1 5.69 -2.46 -15.59
CA MET A 1 4.89 -1.28 -15.97
C MET A 1 5.55 -0.01 -15.45
N PRO A 2 5.83 1.00 -16.29
CA PRO A 2 6.32 2.30 -15.84
C PRO A 2 5.24 3.05 -15.04
N PHE A 3 5.61 4.01 -14.18
CA PHE A 3 4.64 4.76 -13.39
C PHE A 3 4.20 6.00 -14.18
N PHE A 4 3.35 5.75 -15.15
CA PHE A 4 3.02 6.65 -16.26
C PHE A 4 2.06 7.80 -15.92
N LEU A 5 1.62 7.94 -14.67
CA LEU A 5 0.50 8.81 -14.30
C LEU A 5 0.77 10.30 -14.53
N CYS A 6 2.04 10.69 -14.59
CA CYS A 6 2.41 12.05 -14.96
C CYS A 6 2.12 12.41 -16.43
N THR A 7 1.80 11.42 -17.28
CA THR A 7 1.53 11.66 -18.71
C THR A 7 0.13 12.19 -19.00
N ARG A 8 -0.85 11.87 -18.14
CA ARG A 8 -2.29 12.16 -18.32
C ARG A 8 -2.91 11.60 -19.62
N GLN A 9 -2.28 10.61 -20.26
CA GLN A 9 -2.74 9.98 -21.49
C GLN A 9 -3.34 8.59 -21.20
N LYS A 10 -4.54 8.52 -20.61
CA LYS A 10 -5.13 7.27 -20.11
C LYS A 10 -5.11 6.15 -21.14
N GLU A 11 -5.62 6.40 -22.33
CA GLU A 11 -5.83 5.41 -23.39
C GLU A 11 -4.51 4.78 -23.86
N ALA A 12 -3.42 5.56 -23.87
CA ALA A 12 -2.09 5.09 -24.27
C ALA A 12 -1.52 4.00 -23.35
N TRP A 13 -2.00 3.93 -22.10
CA TRP A 13 -1.53 2.97 -21.09
C TRP A 13 -2.50 1.81 -20.85
N SER A 14 -3.59 1.73 -21.61
CA SER A 14 -4.64 0.71 -21.46
C SER A 14 -4.14 -0.71 -21.60
N GLY A 15 -3.10 -0.94 -22.42
CA GLY A 15 -2.48 -2.25 -22.58
C GLY A 15 -1.80 -2.81 -21.32
N PHE A 16 -1.61 -2.00 -20.27
CA PHE A 16 -1.11 -2.48 -18.97
C PHE A 16 -2.21 -2.90 -18.00
N ALA A 17 -3.48 -2.57 -18.29
CA ALA A 17 -4.57 -2.90 -17.39
C ALA A 17 -4.97 -4.37 -17.55
N GLU A 18 -5.15 -5.08 -16.44
CA GLU A 18 -5.46 -6.51 -16.44
C GLU A 18 -6.49 -6.90 -15.38
N SER A 19 -7.10 -8.07 -15.53
CA SER A 19 -7.98 -8.62 -14.49
C SER A 19 -7.17 -8.93 -13.24
N ALA A 20 -7.65 -8.51 -12.07
CA ALA A 20 -6.98 -8.80 -10.80
C ALA A 20 -6.87 -10.30 -10.49
N LYS A 21 -7.86 -11.10 -10.91
CA LYS A 21 -7.89 -12.54 -10.64
C LYS A 21 -7.28 -13.36 -11.77
N ASP A 22 -7.66 -13.05 -13.01
CA ASP A 22 -7.36 -13.87 -14.19
C ASP A 22 -6.32 -13.23 -15.12
N GLY A 23 -5.73 -12.10 -14.72
CA GLY A 23 -4.71 -11.38 -15.47
C GLY A 23 -3.40 -12.17 -15.61
N PRO A 24 -2.61 -11.89 -16.67
CA PRO A 24 -1.33 -12.56 -16.89
C PRO A 24 -0.36 -12.42 -15.71
N SER A 25 -0.28 -11.26 -15.04
CA SER A 25 0.63 -11.13 -13.88
C SER A 25 0.20 -12.00 -12.70
N THR A 26 -1.09 -12.04 -12.37
CA THR A 26 -1.59 -12.88 -11.27
C THR A 26 -1.36 -14.36 -11.54
N ARG A 27 -1.61 -14.83 -12.77
CA ARG A 27 -1.35 -16.23 -13.15
C ARG A 27 0.14 -16.57 -13.09
N PHE A 28 0.98 -15.70 -13.65
CA PHE A 28 2.43 -15.84 -13.58
C PHE A 28 2.92 -15.94 -12.14
N LEU A 29 2.53 -15.01 -11.28
CA LEU A 29 2.95 -15.00 -9.87
C LEU A 29 2.36 -16.15 -9.05
N SER A 30 1.19 -16.68 -9.44
CA SER A 30 0.59 -17.85 -8.78
C SER A 30 1.46 -19.11 -8.90
N GLU A 31 2.09 -19.31 -10.06
CA GLU A 31 3.04 -20.42 -10.24
C GLU A 31 4.25 -20.30 -9.30
N PHE A 32 4.78 -19.09 -9.14
CA PHE A 32 5.91 -18.82 -8.25
C PHE A 32 5.55 -18.91 -6.77
N ALA A 33 4.38 -18.39 -6.39
CA ALA A 33 3.87 -18.47 -5.02
C ALA A 33 3.76 -19.94 -4.58
N LYS A 34 3.17 -20.79 -5.42
CA LYS A 34 3.08 -22.24 -5.19
C LYS A 34 4.44 -22.93 -5.17
N LYS A 35 5.31 -22.61 -6.14
CA LYS A 35 6.61 -23.26 -6.29
C LYS A 35 7.53 -23.01 -5.09
N TYR A 36 7.48 -21.81 -4.53
CA TYR A 36 8.35 -21.40 -3.44
C TYR A 36 7.64 -21.36 -2.07
N GLU A 37 6.37 -21.74 -2.01
CA GLU A 37 5.53 -21.71 -0.81
C GLU A 37 5.52 -20.34 -0.12
N VAL A 38 5.44 -19.27 -0.91
CA VAL A 38 5.44 -17.88 -0.42
C VAL A 38 4.11 -17.20 -0.72
N VAL A 39 3.70 -16.30 0.18
CA VAL A 39 2.62 -15.35 -0.09
C VAL A 39 3.17 -14.21 -0.95
N ILE A 40 2.46 -13.85 -2.02
CA ILE A 40 2.82 -12.74 -2.90
C ILE A 40 1.75 -11.66 -2.86
N ILE A 41 2.17 -10.42 -2.60
CA ILE A 41 1.35 -9.21 -2.78
C ILE A 41 1.81 -8.54 -4.08
N SER A 42 0.88 -8.38 -5.03
CA SER A 42 1.14 -7.85 -6.35
C SER A 42 0.30 -6.59 -6.63
N PRO A 43 0.87 -5.38 -6.48
CA PRO A 43 0.24 -4.14 -6.92
C PRO A 43 0.22 -4.04 -8.45
N ILE A 44 -0.97 -3.85 -9.03
CA ILE A 44 -1.20 -3.82 -10.48
C ILE A 44 -2.15 -2.68 -10.88
N LEU A 45 -2.20 -2.43 -12.19
CA LEU A 45 -3.30 -1.69 -12.81
C LEU A 45 -4.43 -2.69 -13.12
N GLU A 46 -5.52 -2.61 -12.36
CA GLU A 46 -6.69 -3.46 -12.58
C GLU A 46 -7.66 -2.82 -13.57
N ILE A 47 -8.21 -3.61 -14.49
CA ILE A 47 -9.47 -3.33 -15.18
C ILE A 47 -10.51 -4.36 -14.75
N ASP A 48 -11.68 -3.90 -14.33
CA ASP A 48 -12.78 -4.79 -13.92
C ASP A 48 -13.71 -5.16 -15.07
N GLU A 49 -14.68 -6.02 -14.78
CA GLU A 49 -15.68 -6.50 -15.73
C GLU A 49 -16.54 -5.39 -16.38
N ASN A 50 -16.61 -4.21 -15.75
CA ASN A 50 -17.33 -3.05 -16.28
C ASN A 50 -16.39 -2.09 -17.04
N GLY A 51 -15.12 -2.44 -17.21
CA GLY A 51 -14.10 -1.61 -17.86
C GLY A 51 -13.55 -0.49 -16.98
N VAL A 52 -13.86 -0.47 -15.68
CA VAL A 52 -13.37 0.56 -14.76
C VAL A 52 -11.94 0.23 -14.31
N TRP A 53 -11.10 1.25 -14.23
CA TRP A 53 -9.69 1.11 -13.86
C TRP A 53 -9.47 1.38 -12.38
N TRP A 54 -8.62 0.58 -11.77
CA TRP A 54 -8.33 0.63 -10.35
C TRP A 54 -6.84 0.46 -10.08
N ASN A 55 -6.36 1.08 -9.00
CA ASN A 55 -5.06 0.80 -8.43
C ASN A 55 -5.23 -0.26 -7.35
N THR A 56 -4.70 -1.46 -7.60
CA THR A 56 -5.13 -2.67 -6.86
C THR A 56 -3.95 -3.50 -6.41
N ALA A 57 -3.96 -3.92 -5.16
CA ALA A 57 -3.07 -4.95 -4.65
C ALA A 57 -3.80 -6.30 -4.66
N VAL A 58 -3.23 -7.27 -5.37
CA VAL A 58 -3.67 -8.67 -5.38
C VAL A 58 -2.89 -9.45 -4.34
N VAL A 59 -3.55 -10.34 -3.60
CA VAL A 59 -2.90 -11.23 -2.63
C VAL A 59 -3.05 -12.68 -3.11
N ILE A 60 -1.92 -13.38 -3.22
CA ILE A 60 -1.82 -14.78 -3.63
C ILE A 60 -1.19 -15.55 -2.47
N ASN A 61 -1.82 -16.64 -2.04
CA ASN A 61 -1.31 -17.46 -0.93
C ASN A 61 -0.14 -18.36 -1.34
N GLU A 62 0.43 -19.05 -0.35
CA GLU A 62 1.54 -19.99 -0.53
C GLU A 62 1.21 -21.21 -1.39
N ARG A 63 -0.08 -21.46 -1.70
CA ARG A 63 -0.53 -22.53 -2.58
C ARG A 63 -0.68 -22.08 -4.03
N GLY A 64 -0.44 -20.81 -4.31
CA GLY A 64 -0.68 -20.17 -5.61
C GLY A 64 -2.14 -19.85 -5.86
N GLU A 65 -2.97 -19.76 -4.81
CA GLU A 65 -4.39 -19.44 -4.93
C GLU A 65 -4.59 -17.93 -4.73
N TYR A 66 -5.47 -17.34 -5.55
CA TYR A 66 -5.93 -15.97 -5.36
C TYR A 66 -6.77 -15.86 -4.08
N LEU A 67 -6.26 -15.13 -3.08
CA LEU A 67 -7.01 -14.86 -1.83
C LEU A 67 -7.99 -13.71 -1.97
N GLY A 68 -7.65 -12.72 -2.80
CA GLY A 68 -8.45 -11.52 -2.93
C GLY A 68 -7.66 -10.33 -3.43
N LYS A 69 -8.29 -9.16 -3.37
CA LYS A 69 -7.71 -7.88 -3.77
C LYS A 69 -8.11 -6.75 -2.83
N HIS A 70 -7.29 -5.71 -2.79
CA HIS A 70 -7.60 -4.43 -2.15
C HIS A 70 -7.36 -3.30 -3.15
N ARG A 71 -8.36 -2.43 -3.33
CA ARG A 71 -8.30 -1.24 -4.19
C ARG A 71 -7.93 -0.02 -3.36
N LYS A 72 -7.06 0.83 -3.89
CA LYS A 72 -6.51 2.01 -3.22
C LYS A 72 -7.62 2.96 -2.74
N ASN A 73 -7.77 3.07 -1.42
CA ASN A 73 -8.79 3.92 -0.79
C ASN A 73 -8.59 5.41 -1.08
N HIS A 74 -7.35 5.89 -1.01
CA HIS A 74 -7.03 7.32 -1.13
C HIS A 74 -6.26 7.59 -2.42
N LEU A 75 -6.88 8.30 -3.36
CA LEU A 75 -6.24 8.72 -4.61
C LEU A 75 -5.63 10.12 -4.46
N PRO A 76 -4.34 10.33 -4.81
CA PRO A 76 -3.78 11.66 -4.86
C PRO A 76 -4.36 12.45 -6.04
N CYS A 77 -4.65 13.73 -5.77
CA CYS A 77 -4.99 14.74 -6.78
C CYS A 77 -3.96 15.89 -6.81
N VAL A 78 -2.75 15.66 -6.30
CA VAL A 78 -1.76 16.72 -6.03
C VAL A 78 -0.69 16.76 -7.11
N GLY A 79 -0.56 17.92 -7.76
CA GLY A 79 0.50 18.22 -8.73
C GLY A 79 0.55 17.23 -9.89
N SER A 80 1.65 16.48 -9.98
CA SER A 80 1.87 15.49 -11.03
C SER A 80 1.31 14.10 -10.73
N PHE A 81 0.87 13.87 -9.49
CA PHE A 81 0.18 12.65 -9.06
C PHE A 81 -1.33 12.91 -9.11
N ASN A 82 -1.89 13.02 -10.32
CA ASN A 82 -3.34 13.08 -10.50
C ASN A 82 -3.86 11.70 -10.90
N GLU A 83 -4.03 10.85 -9.89
CA GLU A 83 -4.49 9.47 -10.07
C GLU A 83 -5.99 9.40 -10.36
N THR A 84 -6.77 10.40 -9.96
CA THR A 84 -8.22 10.48 -10.24
C THR A 84 -8.55 10.58 -11.72
N ASN A 85 -7.60 10.99 -12.56
CA ASN A 85 -7.78 10.94 -14.02
C ASN A 85 -7.77 9.50 -14.57
N TYR A 86 -7.20 8.56 -13.83
CA TYR A 86 -7.00 7.18 -14.28
C TYR A 86 -7.92 6.21 -13.54
N TYR A 87 -8.03 6.36 -12.22
CA TYR A 87 -8.63 5.37 -11.33
C TYR A 87 -9.87 5.90 -10.63
N SER A 88 -10.75 4.97 -10.25
CA SER A 88 -11.84 5.22 -9.30
C SER A 88 -11.37 5.00 -7.85
N PRO A 89 -11.87 5.79 -6.87
CA PRO A 89 -11.56 5.59 -5.44
C PRO A 89 -11.96 4.20 -4.98
N GLY A 90 -11.09 3.53 -4.22
CA GLY A 90 -11.29 2.13 -3.80
C GLY A 90 -12.63 1.90 -3.10
N ASN A 91 -13.27 0.78 -3.45
CA ASN A 91 -14.56 0.35 -2.91
C ASN A 91 -14.48 -0.97 -2.13
N THR A 92 -13.27 -1.43 -1.79
CA THR A 92 -13.03 -2.70 -1.08
C THR A 92 -12.91 -2.53 0.44
N GLY A 93 -12.99 -1.30 0.96
CA GLY A 93 -12.78 -1.03 2.39
C GLY A 93 -11.34 -1.33 2.83
N HIS A 94 -11.20 -1.97 3.99
CA HIS A 94 -9.89 -2.24 4.63
C HIS A 94 -9.69 -3.74 4.89
N PRO A 95 -9.66 -4.59 3.85
CA PRO A 95 -9.58 -6.04 4.04
C PRO A 95 -8.26 -6.44 4.70
N VAL A 96 -8.34 -7.44 5.57
CA VAL A 96 -7.20 -8.15 6.13
C VAL A 96 -7.26 -9.59 5.61
N PHE A 97 -6.16 -10.04 5.03
CA PHE A 97 -6.03 -11.35 4.43
C PHE A 97 -5.34 -12.28 5.44
N GLU A 98 -6.06 -13.30 5.89
CA GLU A 98 -5.49 -14.34 6.72
C GLU A 98 -4.74 -15.33 5.81
N THR A 99 -3.44 -15.46 6.06
CA THR A 99 -2.57 -16.39 5.34
C THR A 99 -2.05 -17.46 6.29
N LYS A 100 -1.35 -18.46 5.78
CA LYS A 100 -0.65 -19.45 6.62
C LYS A 100 0.34 -18.81 7.61
N TYR A 101 0.86 -17.61 7.29
CA TYR A 101 1.96 -16.99 8.03
C TYR A 101 1.53 -15.84 8.95
N ALA A 102 0.55 -15.04 8.53
CA ALA A 102 0.13 -13.84 9.24
C ALA A 102 -1.21 -13.31 8.71
N LYS A 103 -1.84 -12.43 9.49
CA LYS A 103 -2.91 -11.53 9.03
C LYS A 103 -2.30 -10.29 8.40
N ILE A 104 -2.38 -10.18 7.08
CA ILE A 104 -1.73 -9.11 6.32
C ILE A 104 -2.74 -8.15 5.71
N ALA A 105 -2.35 -6.88 5.60
CA ALA A 105 -3.10 -5.86 4.89
C ALA A 105 -2.19 -5.06 3.96
N VAL A 106 -2.78 -4.29 3.05
CA VAL A 106 -2.04 -3.47 2.09
C VAL A 106 -2.57 -2.05 2.10
N ASN A 107 -1.78 -1.10 2.61
CA ASN A 107 -2.07 0.33 2.50
C ASN A 107 -1.38 0.89 1.25
N ILE A 108 -2.09 1.12 0.16
CA ILE A 108 -1.47 1.45 -1.13
C ILE A 108 -1.05 2.93 -1.20
N CYS A 109 0.26 3.15 -1.35
CA CYS A 109 0.90 4.42 -1.71
C CYS A 109 0.39 5.63 -0.91
N TYR A 110 -0.46 6.47 -1.51
CA TYR A 110 -0.97 7.71 -0.91
C TYR A 110 -1.84 7.51 0.33
N GLY A 111 -2.38 6.30 0.53
CA GLY A 111 -3.03 5.93 1.79
C GLY A 111 -2.08 6.00 2.99
N ARG A 112 -0.75 6.10 2.79
CA ARG A 112 0.23 6.31 3.86
C ARG A 112 0.03 7.61 4.64
N HIS A 113 -0.51 8.63 3.97
CA HIS A 113 -0.73 9.96 4.57
C HIS A 113 -1.96 10.01 5.49
N HIS A 114 -2.77 8.95 5.51
CA HIS A 114 -4.06 8.93 6.17
C HIS A 114 -4.01 8.03 7.40
N ALA A 115 -3.88 8.62 8.60
CA ALA A 115 -3.83 7.88 9.86
C ALA A 115 -5.04 6.95 10.05
N LEU A 116 -6.23 7.40 9.65
CA LEU A 116 -7.46 6.59 9.71
C LEU A 116 -7.38 5.34 8.81
N ASN A 117 -6.74 5.42 7.65
CA ASN A 117 -6.58 4.28 6.75
C ASN A 117 -5.73 3.18 7.41
N TRP A 118 -4.64 3.57 8.08
CA TRP A 118 -3.83 2.66 8.88
C TRP A 118 -4.60 2.06 10.07
N LEU A 119 -5.33 2.92 10.79
CA LEU A 119 -6.13 2.52 11.95
C LEU A 119 -7.12 1.43 11.58
N MET A 120 -7.86 1.59 10.48
CA MET A 120 -8.87 0.63 10.06
C MET A 120 -8.30 -0.76 9.76
N PHE A 121 -7.09 -0.85 9.18
CA PHE A 121 -6.42 -2.15 9.05
C PHE A 121 -6.03 -2.75 10.40
N GLY A 122 -5.59 -1.92 11.35
CA GLY A 122 -5.28 -2.35 12.72
C GLY A 122 -6.51 -2.85 13.48
N LEU A 123 -7.65 -2.16 13.36
CA LEU A 123 -8.93 -2.57 13.94
C LEU A 123 -9.46 -3.87 13.34
N ASN A 124 -9.20 -4.10 12.05
CA ASN A 124 -9.54 -5.35 11.37
C ASN A 124 -8.56 -6.49 11.68
N GLY A 125 -7.59 -6.27 12.56
CA GLY A 125 -6.71 -7.31 13.09
C GLY A 125 -5.45 -7.59 12.26
N ALA A 126 -5.00 -6.63 11.45
CA ALA A 126 -3.73 -6.77 10.74
C ALA A 126 -2.55 -6.88 11.72
N GLU A 127 -1.64 -7.80 11.42
CA GLU A 127 -0.35 -7.98 12.09
C GLU A 127 0.80 -7.39 11.29
N ILE A 128 0.66 -7.35 9.95
CA ILE A 128 1.59 -6.71 9.03
C ILE A 128 0.81 -5.89 8.02
N VAL A 129 1.15 -4.60 7.88
CA VAL A 129 0.58 -3.72 6.85
C VAL A 129 1.67 -3.33 5.85
N PHE A 130 1.54 -3.81 4.62
CA PHE A 130 2.43 -3.48 3.53
C PHE A 130 2.04 -2.15 2.88
N ASN A 131 3.03 -1.31 2.56
CA ASN A 131 2.82 -0.03 1.91
C ASN A 131 3.64 0.09 0.62
N PRO A 132 3.15 -0.54 -0.47
CA PRO A 132 3.75 -0.38 -1.79
C PRO A 132 3.50 1.04 -2.31
N SER A 133 4.56 1.72 -2.70
CA SER A 133 4.57 3.13 -3.07
C SER A 133 5.39 3.39 -4.34
N ALA A 134 5.02 4.45 -5.03
CA ALA A 134 5.84 5.09 -6.06
C ALA A 134 5.79 6.59 -5.80
N THR A 135 6.82 7.12 -5.14
CA THR A 135 6.90 8.52 -4.73
C THR A 135 8.29 9.07 -4.98
N ILE A 136 8.33 10.35 -5.36
CA ILE A 136 9.55 11.08 -5.73
C ILE A 136 9.93 12.05 -4.62
N SER A 137 11.19 12.50 -4.62
CA SER A 137 11.74 13.32 -3.54
C SER A 137 10.95 14.60 -3.27
N GLU A 138 10.47 15.28 -4.32
CA GLU A 138 9.73 16.55 -4.22
C GLU A 138 8.45 16.47 -3.35
N PHE A 139 7.84 15.29 -3.23
CA PHE A 139 6.51 15.14 -2.61
C PHE A 139 6.50 14.31 -1.33
N GLY A 140 7.50 13.43 -1.11
CA GLY A 140 7.33 12.38 -0.11
C GLY A 140 8.55 12.05 0.75
N GLU A 141 9.74 12.52 0.44
CA GLU A 141 10.95 12.05 1.10
C GLU A 141 11.02 12.43 2.59
N SER A 142 10.63 13.67 2.92
CA SER A 142 10.62 14.16 4.31
C SER A 142 9.68 13.37 5.22
N PHE A 143 8.56 12.88 4.68
CA PHE A 143 7.56 12.12 5.42
C PHE A 143 7.85 10.61 5.45
N TRP A 144 8.67 10.11 4.52
CA TRP A 144 8.88 8.68 4.30
C TRP A 144 9.30 7.91 5.54
N GLY A 145 10.20 8.48 6.35
CA GLY A 145 10.69 7.85 7.57
C GLY A 145 9.77 7.98 8.78
N ILE A 146 8.65 8.69 8.65
CA ILE A 146 7.76 9.12 9.74
C ILE A 146 6.44 8.37 9.69
N GLU A 147 5.73 8.38 8.56
CA GLU A 147 4.31 8.01 8.48
C GLU A 147 4.06 6.53 8.79
N ALA A 148 4.76 5.62 8.08
CA ALA A 148 4.64 4.19 8.34
C ALA A 148 5.20 3.81 9.71
N ARG A 149 6.25 4.50 10.16
CA ARG A 149 6.81 4.29 11.51
C ARG A 149 5.80 4.65 12.61
N ASN A 150 5.11 5.77 12.44
CA ASN A 150 4.03 6.20 13.31
C ASN A 150 2.88 5.19 13.27
N ALA A 151 2.47 4.74 12.08
CA ALA A 151 1.40 3.75 11.92
C ALA A 151 1.71 2.43 12.65
N ALA A 152 2.93 1.91 12.55
CA ALA A 152 3.36 0.70 13.28
C ALA A 152 3.18 0.87 14.80
N THR A 153 3.67 1.99 15.32
CA THR A 153 3.66 2.29 16.76
C THR A 153 2.24 2.53 17.28
N ALA A 154 1.43 3.32 16.56
CA ALA A 154 0.09 3.69 16.97
C ALA A 154 -0.90 2.51 16.99
N ASN A 155 -0.67 1.51 16.14
CA ASN A 155 -1.61 0.41 15.93
C ASN A 155 -1.11 -0.96 16.46
N GLY A 156 0.15 -1.03 16.89
CA GLY A 156 0.75 -2.26 17.41
C GLY A 156 0.84 -3.38 16.35
N PHE A 157 1.21 -3.03 15.12
CA PHE A 157 1.51 -3.98 14.03
C PHE A 157 2.85 -3.66 13.37
N PHE A 158 3.34 -4.56 12.51
CA PHE A 158 4.47 -4.27 11.63
C PHE A 158 4.05 -3.47 10.40
N THR A 159 4.93 -2.60 9.90
CA THR A 159 4.75 -1.94 8.59
C THR A 159 5.91 -2.21 7.66
N CYS A 160 5.61 -2.49 6.39
CA CYS A 160 6.61 -2.73 5.35
C CYS A 160 6.48 -1.65 4.26
N SER A 161 7.31 -0.61 4.32
CA SER A 161 7.32 0.47 3.34
C SER A 161 8.23 0.14 2.17
N VAL A 162 7.66 0.08 0.97
CA VAL A 162 8.39 -0.24 -0.26
C VAL A 162 8.19 0.88 -1.27
N ASN A 163 9.28 1.52 -1.70
CA ASN A 163 9.22 2.52 -2.77
C ASN A 163 9.97 2.01 -4.00
N ARG A 164 9.53 2.49 -5.16
CA ARG A 164 10.25 2.36 -6.43
C ARG A 164 11.63 3.03 -6.35
N VAL A 165 12.55 2.59 -7.21
CA VAL A 165 13.90 3.15 -7.41
C VAL A 165 14.06 3.52 -8.89
N GLY A 166 15.00 4.43 -9.17
CA GLY A 166 15.46 4.71 -10.52
C GLY A 166 14.75 5.91 -11.14
N THR A 167 15.05 6.15 -12.41
CA THR A 167 14.56 7.30 -13.15
C THR A 167 13.75 6.85 -14.37
N GLU A 168 12.56 7.40 -14.53
CA GLU A 168 11.69 7.16 -15.68
C GLU A 168 11.49 8.47 -16.44
N MET A 169 11.61 8.40 -17.76
CA MET A 169 11.45 9.54 -18.67
C MET A 169 10.25 9.30 -19.57
N PHE A 170 9.44 10.33 -19.76
CA PHE A 170 8.25 10.32 -20.60
C PHE A 170 8.25 11.55 -21.51
N THR A 171 7.72 11.41 -22.72
CA THR A 171 7.50 12.54 -23.64
C THR A 171 6.01 12.77 -23.80
N VAL A 172 5.54 13.97 -23.49
CA VAL A 172 4.12 14.36 -23.55
C VAL A 172 4.01 15.71 -24.23
N ASN A 173 3.34 15.78 -25.38
CA ASN A 173 3.19 17.02 -26.17
C ASN A 173 4.53 17.75 -26.37
N ASP A 174 5.54 17.00 -26.84
CA ASP A 174 6.92 17.48 -27.07
C ASP A 174 7.66 17.99 -25.82
N LYS A 175 7.16 17.69 -24.61
CA LYS A 175 7.83 18.00 -23.34
C LYS A 175 8.30 16.73 -22.65
N GLU A 176 9.55 16.73 -22.22
CA GLU A 176 10.12 15.65 -21.41
C GLU A 176 9.73 15.81 -19.94
N ILE A 177 9.28 14.71 -19.34
CA ILE A 177 8.94 14.61 -17.92
C ILE A 177 9.82 13.52 -17.32
N THR A 178 10.63 13.90 -16.32
CA THR A 178 11.50 12.96 -15.60
C THR A 178 10.95 12.69 -14.20
N ARG A 179 10.92 11.43 -13.80
CA ARG A 179 10.53 10.97 -12.45
C ARG A 179 11.67 10.20 -11.84
N SER A 180 12.19 10.68 -10.70
CA SER A 180 13.24 10.00 -9.95
C SER A 180 12.72 9.51 -8.61
N TYR A 181 12.68 8.20 -8.45
CA TYR A 181 12.21 7.53 -7.23
C TYR A 181 13.39 7.24 -6.30
N TYR A 182 13.16 7.44 -5.01
CA TYR A 182 14.23 7.46 -4.02
C TYR A 182 14.41 6.17 -3.24
N GLY A 183 13.74 5.07 -3.59
CA GLY A 183 13.88 3.78 -2.89
C GLY A 183 13.67 3.93 -1.39
N SER A 184 14.71 3.67 -0.59
CA SER A 184 14.65 3.83 0.87
C SER A 184 13.63 2.91 1.55
N SER A 185 13.33 1.75 0.97
CA SER A 185 12.41 0.77 1.55
C SER A 185 12.90 0.28 2.92
N TYR A 186 11.98 0.05 3.87
CA TYR A 186 12.30 -0.34 5.24
C TYR A 186 11.11 -1.04 5.93
N VAL A 187 11.39 -1.71 7.06
CA VAL A 187 10.38 -2.30 7.93
C VAL A 187 10.41 -1.61 9.30
N THR A 188 9.22 -1.37 9.87
CA THR A 188 9.06 -0.89 11.26
C THR A 188 8.34 -1.94 12.09
N ALA A 189 8.83 -2.18 13.29
CA ALA A 189 8.20 -3.01 14.30
C ALA A 189 7.20 -2.21 15.15
N PRO A 190 6.23 -2.89 15.79
CA PRO A 190 5.22 -2.24 16.64
C PRO A 190 5.79 -1.50 17.86
N ASP A 191 7.00 -1.85 18.31
CA ASP A 191 7.68 -1.17 19.43
C ASP A 191 8.39 0.14 19.00
N GLY A 192 8.26 0.54 17.73
CA GLY A 192 8.86 1.75 17.16
C GLY A 192 10.29 1.56 16.65
N SER A 193 10.91 0.39 16.86
CA SER A 193 12.17 0.03 16.22
C SER A 193 11.99 -0.21 14.72
N ARG A 194 13.06 -0.06 13.93
CA ARG A 194 13.00 -0.19 12.47
C ARG A 194 14.33 -0.58 11.87
N THR A 195 14.27 -1.17 10.68
CA THR A 195 15.46 -1.46 9.89
C THR A 195 16.09 -0.16 9.35
N PRO A 196 17.38 -0.20 8.99
CA PRO A 196 17.95 0.73 8.03
C PRO A 196 17.14 0.74 6.73
N MET A 197 17.19 1.85 6.01
CA MET A 197 16.59 1.97 4.68
C MET A 197 17.48 1.30 3.63
N LEU A 198 16.88 0.65 2.64
CA LEU A 198 17.58 0.19 1.44
C LEU A 198 18.14 1.36 0.62
N SER A 199 18.95 1.02 -0.39
CA SER A 199 19.53 1.99 -1.32
C SER A 199 18.46 2.87 -1.97
N ARG A 200 18.86 4.09 -2.30
CA ARG A 200 17.98 5.08 -2.93
C ARG A 200 17.87 4.93 -4.44
N ASN A 201 18.86 4.28 -5.06
CA ASN A 201 19.06 4.29 -6.50
C ASN A 201 19.46 2.93 -7.07
N LYS A 202 19.45 1.88 -6.25
CA LYS A 202 19.73 0.51 -6.68
C LYS A 202 18.57 -0.39 -6.31
N ASP A 203 18.29 -1.34 -7.18
CA ASP A 203 17.41 -2.46 -6.86
C ASP A 203 17.93 -3.18 -5.61
N GLY A 204 17.01 -3.71 -4.81
CA GLY A 204 17.36 -4.33 -3.54
C GLY A 204 16.26 -5.23 -3.00
N LEU A 205 16.70 -6.19 -2.20
CA LEU A 205 15.84 -7.11 -1.45
C LEU A 205 16.10 -6.91 0.04
N LEU A 206 15.05 -6.63 0.81
CA LEU A 206 15.11 -6.56 2.27
C LEU A 206 14.49 -7.83 2.83
N ILE A 207 15.29 -8.63 3.53
CA ILE A 207 14.83 -9.82 4.26
C ILE A 207 14.91 -9.49 5.75
N MET A 208 13.82 -9.73 6.45
CA MET A 208 13.73 -9.55 7.90
C MET A 208 12.93 -10.71 8.50
N GLU A 209 13.48 -11.29 9.55
CA GLU A 209 12.76 -12.22 10.41
C GLU A 209 12.02 -11.43 11.49
N ILE A 210 10.76 -11.75 11.73
CA ILE A 210 9.91 -11.07 12.71
C ILE A 210 9.17 -12.10 13.57
N ASP A 211 9.05 -11.80 14.86
CA ASP A 211 8.13 -12.51 15.75
C ASP A 211 6.81 -11.72 15.85
N LEU A 212 5.74 -12.30 15.31
CA LEU A 212 4.41 -11.69 15.31
C LEU A 212 3.82 -11.55 16.72
N ASN A 213 4.32 -12.31 17.70
CA ASN A 213 3.89 -12.16 19.10
C ASN A 213 4.22 -10.77 19.65
N LEU A 214 5.19 -10.06 19.06
CA LEU A 214 5.52 -8.69 19.46
C LEU A 214 4.32 -7.74 19.30
N CYS A 215 3.45 -7.96 18.30
CA CYS A 215 2.22 -7.18 18.12
C CYS A 215 1.34 -7.23 19.37
N ARG A 216 1.11 -8.42 19.92
CA ARG A 216 0.32 -8.61 21.14
C ARG A 216 1.04 -8.05 22.36
N GLN A 217 2.33 -8.33 22.51
CA GLN A 217 3.13 -7.85 23.65
C GLN A 217 3.11 -6.32 23.76
N VAL A 218 3.25 -5.61 22.64
CA VAL A 218 3.19 -4.14 22.60
C VAL A 218 1.78 -3.65 22.94
N LYS A 219 0.74 -4.25 22.36
CA LYS A 219 -0.66 -3.89 22.64
C LYS A 219 -1.00 -4.06 24.12
N ASP A 220 -0.61 -5.17 24.73
CA ASP A 220 -0.87 -5.47 26.15
C ASP A 220 -0.06 -4.53 27.07
N ARG A 221 1.19 -4.23 26.72
CA ARG A 221 2.07 -3.37 27.53
C ARG A 221 1.63 -1.89 27.51
N TRP A 222 1.26 -1.37 26.36
CA TRP A 222 0.99 0.07 26.18
C TRP A 222 -0.49 0.42 26.21
N GLY A 223 -1.37 -0.53 25.89
CA GLY A 223 -2.82 -0.36 26.01
C GLY A 223 -3.45 0.62 25.02
N PHE A 224 -2.76 1.04 23.95
CA PHE A 224 -3.29 2.04 22.99
C PHE A 224 -4.65 1.64 22.41
N ASN A 225 -4.84 0.37 22.06
CA ASN A 225 -6.12 -0.15 21.58
C ASN A 225 -7.21 -0.08 22.65
N MET A 226 -6.89 -0.34 23.92
CA MET A 226 -7.84 -0.29 25.03
C MET A 226 -8.27 1.15 25.34
N THR A 227 -7.36 2.11 25.21
CA THR A 227 -7.61 3.53 25.49
C THR A 227 -8.07 4.33 24.26
N SER A 228 -8.40 3.64 23.17
CA SER A 228 -8.67 4.27 21.86
C SER A 228 -9.96 5.07 21.79
N ARG A 229 -10.95 4.81 22.67
CA ARG A 229 -12.24 5.53 22.75
C ARG A 229 -12.91 5.72 21.38
N LEU A 230 -12.96 4.65 20.59
CA LEU A 230 -13.46 4.70 19.20
C LEU A 230 -14.91 5.17 19.11
N ASP A 231 -15.73 4.86 20.11
CA ASP A 231 -17.10 5.34 20.25
C ASP A 231 -17.19 6.87 20.22
N MET A 232 -16.34 7.55 20.99
CA MET A 232 -16.24 9.02 21.00
C MET A 232 -15.82 9.56 19.63
N TYR A 233 -14.82 8.93 18.98
CA TYR A 233 -14.35 9.38 17.67
C TYR A 233 -15.37 9.14 16.56
N VAL A 234 -16.17 8.08 16.63
CA VAL A 234 -17.25 7.83 15.68
C VAL A 234 -18.28 8.96 15.73
N GLU A 235 -18.72 9.34 16.93
CA GLU A 235 -19.65 10.46 17.11
C GLU A 235 -19.07 11.78 16.59
N CYS A 236 -17.81 12.09 16.93
CA CYS A 236 -17.14 13.30 16.43
C CYS A 236 -17.02 13.33 14.90
N LEU A 237 -16.69 12.19 14.26
CA LEU A 237 -16.59 12.10 12.81
C LEU A 237 -17.95 12.25 12.14
N GLN A 238 -18.99 11.60 12.65
CA GLN A 238 -20.37 11.75 12.17
C GLN A 238 -20.81 13.23 12.20
N ASN A 239 -20.68 13.87 13.36
CA ASN A 239 -21.03 15.29 13.52
C ASN A 239 -20.21 16.18 12.58
N SER A 240 -18.93 15.89 12.38
CA SER A 240 -18.09 16.67 11.46
C SER A 240 -18.52 16.52 10.00
N THR A 241 -18.94 15.33 9.59
CA THR A 241 -19.42 15.08 8.22
C THR A 241 -20.79 15.68 7.95
N GLU A 242 -21.68 15.70 8.95
CA GLU A 242 -23.00 16.32 8.82
C GLU A 242 -22.91 17.84 8.72
N ASN A 243 -22.02 18.48 9.50
CA ASN A 243 -21.79 19.92 9.46
C ASN A 243 -20.97 20.41 8.25
N ALA A 244 -20.35 19.50 7.51
CA ALA A 244 -19.56 19.83 6.31
C ALA A 244 -20.40 19.86 5.03
N ASN A 245 -21.66 19.41 5.08
CA ASN A 245 -22.65 19.50 4.00
C ASN A 245 -23.63 20.65 4.25
#